data_AF-A0A971A0D9-F1
#
_entry.id   AF-A0A971A0D9-F1
#
_cell.length_a   1.000
_cell.length_b   1.000
_cell.length_c   1.000
_cell.angle_alpha   90.00
_cell.angle_beta   90.00
_cell.angle_gamma   90.00
#
_symmetry.space_group_name_H-M   'P 1'
#
loop_
_entity.id
_entity.type
_entity.pdbx_description
1 polymer ?
#
loop_
_entity_poly.entity_id
_entity_poly.type
_entity_poly.pdbx_seq_one_letter_code
_entity_poly.pdbx_strand_id
1 'polypeptide(L)' 'APAMNSRMWANPIVQANVATLTKLGFRMVGPATGRLACGTEGAGRMAEPSEIIAAIEALTDNKQ' A
#
# COMPACT_ATOMS: atom_id res chain seq x y z
N ALA A 1 0.57 1.95 -4.49
CA ALA A 1 0.66 2.20 -3.04
C ALA A 1 -0.66 2.77 -2.53
N PRO A 2 -1.44 2.03 -1.70
CA PRO A 2 -2.67 2.57 -1.12
C PRO A 2 -2.39 3.73 -0.17
N ALA A 3 -3.31 4.71 -0.15
CA ALA A 3 -3.25 5.85 0.76
C ALA A 3 -4.68 6.21 1.20
N MET A 4 -4.99 6.04 2.49
CA MET A 4 -6.31 6.32 3.06
C MET A 4 -6.25 6.38 4.60
N ASN A 5 -7.31 6.85 5.25
CA ASN A 5 -7.41 6.79 6.71
C ASN A 5 -7.41 5.33 7.22
N SER A 6 -6.93 5.10 8.46
CA SER A 6 -6.86 3.77 9.08
C SER A 6 -8.20 3.04 9.16
N ARG A 7 -9.31 3.76 9.38
CA ARG A 7 -10.66 3.18 9.36
C ARG A 7 -11.10 2.75 7.97
N MET A 8 -10.73 3.51 6.95
CA MET A 8 -10.98 3.12 5.56
C MET A 8 -10.13 1.90 5.20
N TRP A 9 -8.87 1.86 5.62
CA TRP A 9 -7.98 0.72 5.39
C TRP A 9 -8.54 -0.55 6.05
N ALA A 10 -8.96 -0.46 7.31
CA ALA A 10 -9.55 -1.58 8.05
C ALA A 10 -10.95 -2.00 7.56
N ASN A 11 -11.55 -1.28 6.61
CA ASN A 11 -12.87 -1.61 6.10
C ASN A 11 -12.84 -3.01 5.41
N PRO A 12 -13.77 -3.93 5.74
CA PRO A 12 -13.81 -5.26 5.14
C PRO A 12 -13.87 -5.26 3.60
N ILE A 13 -14.52 -4.27 2.99
CA ILE A 13 -14.61 -4.13 1.53
C ILE A 13 -13.23 -3.79 0.95
N VAL A 14 -12.49 -2.90 1.60
CA VAL A 14 -11.11 -2.57 1.17
C VAL A 14 -10.20 -3.77 1.31
N GLN A 15 -10.29 -4.51 2.41
CA GLN A 15 -9.51 -5.74 2.61
C GLN A 15 -9.85 -6.82 1.57
N ALA A 16 -11.13 -6.98 1.22
CA ALA A 16 -11.54 -7.91 0.16
C ALA A 16 -11.01 -7.50 -1.22
N ASN A 17 -11.02 -6.19 -1.54
CA ASN A 17 -10.45 -5.68 -2.78
C ASN A 17 -8.93 -5.89 -2.84
N VAL A 18 -8.22 -5.63 -1.75
CA VAL A 18 -6.77 -5.90 -1.64
C VAL A 18 -6.49 -7.38 -1.86
N ALA A 19 -7.22 -8.27 -1.19
CA ALA A 19 -7.07 -9.71 -1.36
C ALA A 19 -7.33 -10.14 -2.81
N THR A 20 -8.32 -9.54 -3.49
CA THR A 20 -8.63 -9.81 -4.89
C THR A 20 -7.49 -9.38 -5.82
N LEU A 21 -6.98 -8.17 -5.64
CA LEU A 21 -5.83 -7.66 -6.41
C LEU A 21 -4.59 -8.54 -6.21
N THR A 22 -4.29 -8.93 -4.97
CA THR A 22 -3.18 -9.85 -4.68
C THR A 22 -3.37 -11.20 -5.38
N LYS A 23 -4.59 -11.78 -5.36
CA LYS A 23 -4.90 -13.02 -6.08
C LYS A 23 -4.72 -12.89 -7.60
N LEU A 24 -4.98 -11.71 -8.16
CA LEU A 24 -4.79 -11.41 -9.59
C LEU A 24 -3.32 -11.11 -9.94
N GLY A 25 -2.39 -11.22 -8.98
CA GLY A 25 -0.96 -11.02 -9.22
C GLY A 25 -0.47 -9.58 -9.09
N PHE A 26 -1.32 -8.65 -8.63
CA PHE A 26 -0.87 -7.29 -8.34
C PHE A 26 0.03 -7.28 -7.12
N ARG A 27 1.18 -6.61 -7.22
CA ARG A 27 2.06 -6.36 -6.08
C ARG A 27 1.65 -5.08 -5.37
N MET A 28 1.56 -5.17 -4.05
CA MET A 28 1.20 -4.04 -3.19
C MET A 28 2.46 -3.41 -2.60
N VAL A 29 2.51 -2.08 -2.60
CA VAL A 29 3.53 -1.31 -1.88
C VAL A 29 2.82 -0.53 -0.78
N GLY A 30 3.06 -0.90 0.47
CA GLY A 30 2.32 -0.39 1.62
C GLY A 30 0.85 -0.87 1.70
N PRO A 31 -0.01 -0.15 2.46
CA PRO A 31 0.25 1.14 3.10
C PRO A 31 1.22 1.03 4.28
N ALA A 32 1.90 2.14 4.59
CA ALA A 32 2.71 2.29 5.77
C ALA A 32 1.85 2.60 7.01
N THR A 33 2.45 2.42 8.19
CA THR A 33 1.91 2.91 9.47
C THR A 33 2.62 4.21 9.84
N GLY A 34 1.86 5.22 10.27
CA GLY A 34 2.43 6.49 10.72
C GLY A 34 1.36 7.56 10.89
N ARG A 35 1.79 8.81 11.02
CA ARG A 35 0.87 9.95 11.15
C ARG A 35 0.04 10.13 9.88
N LEU A 36 -1.27 10.16 10.05
CA LEU A 36 -2.27 10.37 9.01
C LEU A 36 -2.69 11.84 8.95
N ALA A 37 -3.34 12.23 7.85
CA ALA A 37 -3.77 13.62 7.62
C ALA A 37 -4.73 14.15 8.71
N CYS A 38 -5.50 13.28 9.36
CA CYS A 38 -6.37 13.62 10.48
C CYS A 38 -5.64 13.78 11.84
N GLY A 39 -4.31 13.69 11.86
CA GLY A 39 -3.48 13.86 13.06
C GLY A 39 -3.33 12.59 13.90
N THR A 40 -4.07 11.51 13.60
CA THR A 40 -3.93 10.22 14.28
C THR A 40 -2.81 9.38 13.69
N GLU A 41 -2.27 8.45 14.48
CA GLU A 41 -1.30 7.46 14.01
C GLU A 41 -1.97 6.13 13.68
N GLY A 42 -1.57 5.49 12.58
CA GLY A 42 -2.10 4.18 12.20
C GLY A 42 -1.72 3.76 10.77
N ALA A 43 -2.14 2.56 10.38
CA ALA A 43 -1.99 2.05 9.02
C ALA A 43 -2.82 2.87 8.02
N GLY A 44 -2.39 2.94 6.76
CA GLY A 44 -3.11 3.64 5.68
C GLY A 44 -2.34 4.81 5.09
N ARG A 45 -1.22 5.21 5.70
CA ARG A 45 -0.30 6.19 5.12
C ARG A 45 0.28 5.63 3.81
N MET A 46 0.44 6.48 2.80
CA MET A 46 1.18 6.09 1.60
C MET A 46 2.60 5.67 1.99
N ALA A 47 3.13 4.65 1.33
CA ALA A 47 4.56 4.36 1.37
C ALA A 47 5.37 5.59 0.87
N GLU A 48 6.59 5.73 1.33
CA GLU A 48 7.47 6.80 0.85
C GLU A 48 7.72 6.68 -0.66
N PRO A 49 7.90 7.80 -1.37
CA PRO A 49 8.26 7.76 -2.78
C PRO A 49 9.48 6.88 -3.08
N SER A 50 10.49 6.89 -2.21
CA SER A 50 11.68 6.04 -2.34
C SER A 50 11.36 4.54 -2.24
N GLU A 51 10.45 4.14 -1.36
CA GLU A 51 9.99 2.75 -1.24
C GLU A 51 9.21 2.30 -2.48
N ILE A 52 8.40 3.21 -3.06
CA ILE A 52 7.67 2.95 -4.30
C ILE A 52 8.62 2.78 -5.47
N ILE A 53 9.63 3.65 -5.60
CA ILE A 53 10.66 3.57 -6.64
C ILE A 53 11.43 2.24 -6.51
N ALA A 54 11.91 1.90 -5.31
CA ALA A 54 12.64 0.66 -5.08
C ALA A 54 11.82 -0.59 -5.46
N ALA A 55 10.51 -0.59 -5.18
CA ALA A 55 9.62 -1.67 -5.58
C ALA A 55 9.44 -1.78 -7.11
N ILE A 56 9.47 -0.65 -7.83
CA ILE A 56 9.42 -0.62 -9.30
C ILE A 56 10.75 -1.12 -9.88
N GLU A 57 11.88 -0.66 -9.36
CA GLU A 57 13.21 -1.09 -9.79
C GLU A 57 13.38 -2.61 -9.63
N ALA A 58 12.98 -3.16 -8.48
CA ALA A 58 12.99 -4.61 -8.24
C ALA A 58 12.10 -5.42 -9.21
N LEU A 59 11.07 -4.79 -9.80
CA LEU A 59 10.24 -5.42 -10.83
C LEU A 59 10.90 -5.40 -12.21
N THR A 60 11.72 -4.38 -12.50
CA THR A 60 12.38 -4.22 -13.79
C THR A 60 13.71 -4.96 -13.88
N ASP A 61 14.42 -5.13 -12.77
CA ASP A 61 15.72 -5.84 -12.74
C ASP A 61 15.59 -7.34 -13.01
N ASN A 62 14.41 -7.92 -12.78
CA ASN A 62 14.10 -9.32 -13.07
C ASN A 62 13.80 -9.59 -14.57
N LYS A 63 14.08 -8.65 -15.48
CA LYS A 63 13.90 -8.78 -16.94
C LYS A 63 15.21 -8.92 -17.74
N GLN A 64 16.33 -9.27 -17.09
CA GLN A 64 17.56 -9.66 -17.80
C GLN A 64 17.51 -11.12 -18.26
#